data_AF-A0A1B8TFI5-F1
#
_entry.id   AF-A0A1B8TFI5-F1
#
_cell.length_a   1.000
_cell.length_b   1.000
_cell.length_c   1.000
_cell.angle_alpha   90.00
_cell.angle_beta   90.00
_cell.angle_gamma   90.00
#
_symmetry.space_group_name_H-M   'P 1'
#
loop_
_entity.id
_entity.type
_entity.pdbx_description
1 polymer ?
#
loop_
_entity_poly.entity_id
_entity_poly.type
_entity_poly.pdbx_seq_one_letter_code
_entity_poly.pdbx_strand_id
1 'polypeptide(L)'
;MDSLNQAEALTRSDETGSVAIMARVTGLSPDVIAETFKHRPPSPIRPLEDADIAAQQRTADLFLAERILPRTVDVSAARWRP
;
A
#
# COMPACT_ATOMS: atom_id res chain seq x y z
N MET A 1 -9.92 -7.76 7.58
CA MET A 1 -9.43 -7.17 6.33
C MET A 1 -10.50 -6.31 5.67
N ASP A 2 -11.76 -6.75 5.70
CA ASP A 2 -12.90 -6.07 5.07
C ASP A 2 -13.09 -4.59 5.48
N SER A 3 -12.96 -4.27 6.77
CA SER A 3 -13.10 -2.88 7.23
C SER A 3 -12.03 -1.95 6.65
N LEU A 4 -10.79 -2.43 6.49
CA LEU A 4 -9.71 -1.66 5.87
C LEU A 4 -9.91 -1.53 4.36
N ASN A 5 -10.46 -2.55 3.69
CA ASN A 5 -10.82 -2.49 2.27
C ASN A 5 -11.97 -1.51 2.01
N GLN A 6 -12.97 -1.48 2.90
CA GLN A 6 -14.04 -0.48 2.84
C GLN A 6 -13.47 0.94 3.00
N ALA A 7 -12.57 1.14 3.95
CA ALA A 7 -11.90 2.42 4.15
C ALA A 7 -11.05 2.85 2.94
N GLU A 8 -10.31 1.92 2.32
CA GLU A 8 -9.54 2.19 1.10
C GLU A 8 -10.44 2.62 -0.06
N ALA A 9 -11.63 2.04 -0.17
CA ALA A 9 -12.59 2.40 -1.21
C ALA A 9 -13.18 3.81 -1.04
N LEU A 10 -13.22 4.36 0.18
CA LEU A 10 -13.79 5.69 0.45
C LEU A 10 -13.13 6.80 -0.35
N THR A 11 -11.84 6.68 -0.69
CA THR A 11 -11.14 7.71 -1.48
C THR A 11 -11.69 7.83 -2.90
N ARG A 12 -12.58 6.92 -3.33
CA ARG A 12 -13.26 6.93 -4.63
C ARG A 12 -14.79 6.91 -4.49
N SER A 13 -15.33 6.16 -3.53
CA SER A 13 -16.80 6.09 -3.34
C SER A 13 -17.38 7.31 -2.63
N ASP A 14 -16.58 8.03 -1.85
CA ASP A 14 -16.90 9.32 -1.24
C ASP A 14 -15.65 10.22 -1.28
N GLU A 15 -15.25 10.59 -2.51
CA GLU A 15 -14.04 11.39 -2.73
C GLU A 15 -14.13 12.76 -2.04
N THR A 16 -15.28 13.44 -2.14
CA THR A 16 -15.47 14.76 -1.52
C THR A 16 -15.34 14.71 0.00
N GLY A 17 -15.99 13.76 0.66
CA GLY A 17 -15.87 13.57 2.10
C GLY A 17 -14.44 13.20 2.51
N SER A 18 -13.82 12.29 1.76
CA SER A 18 -12.43 11.85 1.99
C SER A 18 -11.43 12.99 1.86
N VAL A 19 -11.56 13.85 0.84
CA VAL A 19 -10.74 15.04 0.64
C VAL A 19 -10.88 16.00 1.82
N ALA A 20 -12.12 16.29 2.24
CA ALA A 20 -12.38 17.20 3.35
C ALA A 20 -11.77 16.71 4.67
N ILE A 21 -11.91 15.42 4.98
CA ILE A 21 -11.33 14.82 6.19
C ILE A 21 -9.80 14.87 6.13
N MET A 22 -9.20 14.44 5.01
CA MET A 22 -7.75 14.36 4.89
C MET A 22 -7.10 15.75 4.84
N ALA A 23 -7.71 16.74 4.20
CA ALA A 23 -7.24 18.13 4.24
C ALA A 23 -7.21 18.66 5.68
N ARG A 24 -8.28 18.41 6.46
CA ARG A 24 -8.34 18.81 7.88
C ARG A 24 -7.27 18.11 8.73
N VAL A 25 -7.06 16.81 8.54
CA VAL A 25 -6.13 16.00 9.35
C VAL A 25 -4.67 16.32 9.01
N THR A 26 -4.35 16.51 7.73
CA THR A 26 -2.98 16.73 7.26
C THR A 26 -2.56 18.19 7.25
N GLY A 27 -3.51 19.13 7.22
CA GLY A 27 -3.26 20.56 7.02
C GLY A 27 -2.94 20.94 5.56
N LEU A 28 -2.99 20.00 4.62
CA LEU A 28 -2.81 20.27 3.19
C LEU A 28 -4.08 20.87 2.59
N SER A 29 -3.94 21.59 1.47
CA SER A 29 -5.10 22.11 0.75
C SER A 29 -5.94 20.97 0.15
N PRO A 30 -7.27 21.16 0.01
CA PRO A 30 -8.13 20.17 -0.63
C PRO A 30 -7.65 19.75 -2.03
N ASP A 31 -7.15 20.70 -2.83
CA ASP A 31 -6.66 20.43 -4.18
C ASP A 31 -5.44 19.50 -4.19
N VAL A 32 -4.52 19.66 -3.24
CA VAL A 32 -3.36 18.77 -3.09
C VAL A 32 -3.83 17.36 -2.74
N ILE A 33 -4.80 17.22 -1.83
CA ILE A 33 -5.35 15.91 -1.46
C ILE A 33 -6.06 15.24 -2.64
N ALA A 34 -6.92 15.97 -3.35
CA ALA A 34 -7.60 15.45 -4.53
C ALA A 34 -6.60 14.95 -5.58
N GLU A 35 -5.53 15.70 -5.82
CA GLU A 35 -4.46 15.28 -6.74
C GLU A 35 -3.74 14.01 -6.25
N THR A 36 -3.50 13.87 -4.95
CA THR A 36 -2.89 12.63 -4.42
C THR A 36 -3.76 11.40 -4.64
N PHE A 37 -5.09 11.53 -4.59
CA PHE A 37 -6.00 10.40 -4.81
C PHE A 37 -6.00 9.93 -6.27
N LYS A 38 -5.80 10.83 -7.24
CA LYS A 38 -5.70 10.46 -8.66
C LYS A 38 -4.51 9.54 -8.96
N HIS A 39 -3.43 9.64 -8.18
CA HIS A 39 -2.25 8.78 -8.32
C HIS A 39 -2.44 7.39 -7.70
N ARG A 40 -3.58 7.11 -7.06
CA ARG A 40 -3.83 5.85 -6.33
C ARG A 40 -4.97 5.06 -6.99
N PRO A 41 -4.67 4.13 -7.92
CA PRO A 41 -5.67 3.18 -8.38
C PRO A 41 -6.18 2.30 -7.22
N PRO A 42 -7.33 1.62 -7.38
CA PRO A 42 -7.83 0.69 -6.38
C PRO A 42 -6.75 -0.29 -5.91
N SER A 43 -6.50 -0.30 -4.61
CA SER A 43 -5.42 -1.07 -3.99
C SER A 43 -5.92 -1.83 -2.75
N PRO A 44 -6.86 -2.79 -2.93
CA PRO A 44 -7.43 -3.53 -1.81
C PRO A 44 -6.39 -4.43 -1.13
N ILE A 45 -6.48 -4.52 0.19
CA ILE A 45 -5.74 -5.46 1.02
C ILE A 45 -6.33 -6.87 0.83
N ARG A 46 -5.52 -7.78 0.32
CA ARG A 46 -5.87 -9.19 0.11
C ARG A 46 -4.77 -10.11 0.67
N PRO A 47 -5.08 -11.39 0.95
CA PRO A 47 -4.04 -12.37 1.25
C PRO A 47 -2.97 -12.39 0.16
N LEU A 48 -1.72 -12.60 0.59
CA LEU A 48 -0.60 -12.72 -0.34
C LEU A 48 -0.70 -14.03 -1.12
N GLU A 49 -0.56 -13.94 -2.42
CA GLU A 49 -0.43 -15.06 -3.34
C GLU A 49 1.05 -15.39 -3.57
N ASP A 50 1.32 -16.53 -4.20
CA ASP A 50 2.69 -16.96 -4.45
C ASP A 50 3.45 -15.99 -5.37
N ALA A 51 2.73 -15.33 -6.30
CA ALA A 51 3.30 -14.30 -7.16
C ALA A 51 3.75 -13.05 -6.38
N ASP A 52 3.01 -12.64 -5.34
CA ASP A 52 3.39 -11.50 -4.50
C ASP A 52 4.66 -11.82 -3.70
N ILE A 53 4.72 -13.03 -3.12
CA ILE A 53 5.89 -13.52 -2.37
C ILE A 53 7.11 -13.60 -3.29
N ALA A 54 6.95 -14.15 -4.49
CA ALA A 54 8.04 -14.23 -5.46
C ALA A 54 8.53 -12.85 -5.91
N ALA A 55 7.62 -11.89 -6.11
CA ALA A 55 7.98 -10.52 -6.44
C ALA A 55 8.77 -9.85 -5.30
N GLN A 56 8.29 -9.99 -4.07
CA GLN A 56 8.95 -9.43 -2.90
C GLN A 56 10.31 -10.08 -2.63
N GLN A 57 10.44 -11.39 -2.87
CA GLN A 57 11.74 -12.08 -2.78
C GLN A 57 12.74 -11.54 -3.80
N ARG A 58 12.32 -11.33 -5.07
CA ARG A 58 13.20 -10.73 -6.08
C ARG A 58 13.68 -9.34 -5.68
N THR A 59 12.82 -8.53 -5.06
CA THR A 59 13.22 -7.21 -4.53
C THR A 59 14.22 -7.35 -3.39
N ALA A 60 14.03 -8.30 -2.46
CA ALA A 60 14.97 -8.55 -1.38
C ALA A 60 16.34 -9.03 -1.90
N ASP A 61 16.34 -9.91 -2.89
CA ASP A 61 17.56 -10.42 -3.55
C ASP A 61 18.31 -9.29 -4.26
N LEU A 62 17.59 -8.43 -4.99
CA LEU A 62 18.16 -7.25 -5.64
C LEU A 62 18.82 -6.32 -4.61
N PHE A 63 18.15 -6.06 -3.49
CA PHE A 63 18.69 -5.18 -2.45
C PHE A 63 19.94 -5.76 -1.79
N LEU A 64 20.04 -7.10 -1.68
CA LEU A 64 21.26 -7.75 -1.23
C LEU A 64 22.39 -7.62 -2.26
N ALA A 65 22.09 -7.86 -3.54
CA ALA A 65 23.06 -7.74 -4.64
C ALA A 65 23.65 -6.32 -4.73
N GLU A 66 22.80 -5.31 -4.57
CA GLU A 66 23.19 -3.89 -4.53
C GLU A 66 23.73 -3.43 -3.17
N ARG A 67 23.92 -4.36 -2.22
CA ARG A 67 24.48 -4.10 -0.88
C ARG A 67 23.70 -3.06 -0.07
N ILE A 68 22.42 -2.86 -0.38
CA ILE A 68 21.47 -2.06 0.40
C ILE A 68 21.06 -2.84 1.65
N LEU A 69 20.84 -4.14 1.51
CA LEU A 69 20.60 -5.04 2.63
C LEU A 69 21.91 -5.70 3.10
N PRO A 70 22.15 -5.80 4.42
CA PRO A 70 23.37 -6.39 4.96
C PRO A 70 23.34 -7.92 5.00
N ARG A 71 22.18 -8.55 4.75
CA ARG A 71 21.99 -10.00 4.81
C ARG A 71 20.82 -10.46 3.95
N THR A 72 20.82 -11.74 3.59
CA THR A 72 19.69 -12.39 2.91
C THR A 72 18.43 -12.33 3.77
N VAL A 73 17.29 -12.15 3.10
CA VAL A 73 15.94 -12.19 3.67
C VAL A 73 15.19 -13.32 2.98
N ASP A 74 14.60 -14.22 3.76
CA ASP A 74 13.63 -15.21 3.27
C ASP A 74 12.22 -14.66 3.50
N VAL A 75 11.60 -14.18 2.42
CA VAL A 75 10.25 -13.61 2.44
C VAL A 75 9.21 -14.70 2.65
N SER A 76 9.44 -15.90 2.14
CA SER A 76 8.48 -17.00 2.23
C SER A 76 8.29 -17.47 3.67
N ALA A 77 9.37 -17.53 4.45
CA ALA A 77 9.35 -17.89 5.87
C ALA A 77 8.57 -16.89 6.74
N ALA A 78 8.44 -15.64 6.30
CA ALA A 78 7.70 -14.59 7.00
C ALA A 78 6.21 -14.52 6.61
N ARG A 79 5.75 -15.34 5.64
CA ARG A 79 4.35 -15.31 5.19
C ARG A 79 3.43 -15.87 6.28
N TRP A 80 2.59 -15.01 6.82
CA TRP A 80 1.44 -15.43 7.62
C TRP A 80 0.23 -15.75 6.73
N ARG A 81 -0.54 -16.78 7.12
CA ARG A 81 -1.85 -17.11 6.53
C ARG A 81 -2.89 -17.19 7.66
N PRO A 82 -4.06 -16.54 7.51
CA PRO A 82 -5.16 -16.64 8.47
C PRO A 82 -5.73 -18.06 8.57
#